data_AF-A0AAP0F4P9-F1
#
_entry.id   AF-A0AAP0F4P9-F1
#
_cell.length_a   1.000
_cell.length_b   1.000
_cell.length_c   1.000
_cell.angle_alpha   90.00
_cell.angle_beta   90.00
_cell.angle_gamma   90.00
#
_symmetry.space_group_name_H-M   'P 1'
#
loop_
_entity.id
_entity.type
_entity.pdbx_description
1 polymer ?
#
loop_
_entity_poly.entity_id
_entity_poly.type
_entity_poly.pdbx_seq_one_letter_code
_entity_poly.pdbx_strand_id
1 'polypeptide(L)'
;MDDNMKHIQQSLIEMEIEGENILLARHQLVENDKLRNGNREALTASRKKARTTKSSVPSPFDSIMKEIEGLESKVLVKEICSTCGNHDPEEKTWMMFPGADIFVRVPFHAAHTIIEKDQAQLDYDSKRLQSFVKEKSLLISRKRDSSSTKIDPGVLRSLVTLTDKPK
;
A
#
# COMPACT_ATOMS: atom_id res chain seq x y z
N MET A 1 2.79 41.14 -22.76
CA MET A 1 1.58 40.35 -22.44
C MET A 1 0.80 41.14 -21.41
N ASP A 2 -0.50 41.30 -21.64
CA ASP A 2 -1.45 41.89 -20.69
C ASP A 2 -1.34 41.16 -19.33
N ASP A 3 -1.32 41.88 -18.21
CA ASP A 3 -1.09 41.29 -16.89
C ASP A 3 -2.24 40.35 -16.48
N ASN A 4 -3.44 40.59 -17.02
CA ASN A 4 -4.57 39.68 -16.90
C ASN A 4 -4.31 38.32 -17.59
N MET A 5 -3.64 38.33 -18.75
CA MET A 5 -3.29 37.10 -19.47
C MET A 5 -2.28 36.24 -18.68
N LYS A 6 -1.29 36.88 -18.05
CA LYS A 6 -0.31 36.18 -17.20
C LYS A 6 -1.00 35.52 -15.99
N HIS A 7 -1.96 36.21 -15.38
CA HIS A 7 -2.72 35.68 -14.24
C HIS A 7 -3.57 34.46 -14.64
N ILE A 8 -4.23 34.51 -15.81
CA ILE A 8 -4.99 33.37 -16.34
C ILE A 8 -4.08 32.17 -16.61
N GLN A 9 -2.94 32.40 -17.28
CA GLN A 9 -1.98 31.34 -17.58
C GLN A 9 -1.44 30.67 -16.31
N GLN A 10 -1.09 31.46 -15.30
CA GLN A 10 -0.61 30.94 -14.02
C GLN A 10 -1.67 30.08 -13.31
N SER A 11 -2.93 30.53 -13.31
CA SER A 11 -4.04 29.79 -12.72
C SER A 11 -4.30 28.44 -13.42
N LEU A 12 -4.18 28.42 -14.76
CA LEU A 12 -4.30 27.18 -15.54
C LEU A 12 -3.19 26.19 -15.20
N ILE A 13 -1.94 26.64 -15.11
CA ILE A 13 -0.79 25.81 -14.73
C ILE A 13 -1.00 25.20 -13.34
N GLU A 14 -1.45 25.99 -12.37
CA GLU A 14 -1.73 25.48 -11.03
C GLU A 14 -2.86 24.44 -11.01
N MET A 15 -3.90 24.61 -11.83
CA MET A 15 -4.97 23.63 -11.96
C MET A 15 -4.49 22.34 -12.62
N GLU A 16 -3.62 22.43 -13.63
CA GLU A 16 -3.00 21.28 -14.28
C GLU A 16 -2.15 20.49 -13.28
N ILE A 17 -1.28 21.15 -12.52
CA ILE A 17 -0.45 20.51 -11.47
C ILE A 17 -1.35 19.81 -10.43
N GLU A 18 -2.44 20.43 -10.01
CA GLU A 18 -3.37 19.82 -9.06
C GLU A 18 -4.10 18.61 -9.66
N GLY A 19 -4.45 18.68 -10.94
CA GLY A 19 -5.00 17.55 -11.69
C GLY A 19 -4.05 16.36 -11.73
N GLU A 20 -2.79 16.59 -12.08
CA GLU A 20 -1.73 15.56 -12.10
C GLU A 20 -1.53 14.93 -10.72
N ASN A 21 -1.49 15.73 -9.66
CA ASN A 21 -1.37 15.21 -8.28
C ASN A 21 -2.52 14.27 -7.90
N ILE A 22 -3.75 14.58 -8.32
CA ILE A 22 -4.91 13.70 -8.10
C ILE A 22 -4.78 12.40 -8.89
N LEU A 23 -4.34 12.48 -10.15
CA LEU A 23 -4.13 11.30 -11.00
C LEU A 23 -3.07 10.37 -10.40
N LEU A 24 -1.93 10.92 -9.98
CA LEU A 24 -0.87 10.17 -9.30
C LEU A 24 -1.37 9.52 -8.00
N ALA A 25 -2.08 10.26 -7.16
CA ALA A 25 -2.62 9.73 -5.91
C ALA A 25 -3.64 8.59 -6.14
N ARG A 26 -4.48 8.70 -7.18
CA ARG A 26 -5.41 7.63 -7.58
C ARG A 26 -4.70 6.41 -8.12
N HIS A 27 -3.64 6.60 -8.92
CA HIS A 27 -2.83 5.50 -9.39
C HIS A 27 -2.19 4.75 -8.21
N GLN A 28 -1.60 5.47 -7.26
CA GLN A 28 -1.03 4.86 -6.05
C GLN A 28 -2.07 4.12 -5.20
N LEU A 29 -3.32 4.60 -5.14
CA LEU A 29 -4.41 3.87 -4.46
C LEU A 29 -4.65 2.49 -5.09
N VAL A 30 -4.57 2.38 -6.41
CA VAL A 30 -4.72 1.10 -7.12
C VAL A 30 -3.55 0.17 -6.83
N GLU A 31 -2.31 0.69 -6.87
CA GLU A 31 -1.13 -0.12 -6.56
C GLU A 31 -1.13 -0.60 -5.10
N ASN A 32 -1.50 0.28 -4.17
CA ASN A 32 -1.68 -0.10 -2.76
C ASN A 32 -2.76 -1.18 -2.59
N ASP A 33 -3.87 -1.12 -3.34
CA ASP A 33 -4.93 -2.12 -3.29
C ASP A 33 -4.44 -3.50 -3.76
N LYS A 34 -3.65 -3.54 -4.84
CA LYS A 34 -3.03 -4.78 -5.35
C LYS A 34 -2.14 -5.42 -4.28
N LEU A 35 -1.24 -4.63 -3.69
CA LEU A 35 -0.34 -5.11 -2.63
C LEU A 35 -1.12 -5.58 -1.39
N ARG A 36 -2.15 -4.82 -1.00
CA ARG A 36 -3.01 -5.16 0.13
C ARG A 36 -3.72 -6.51 -0.08
N ASN A 37 -4.22 -6.76 -1.29
CA ASN A 37 -4.85 -8.03 -1.63
C ASN A 37 -3.84 -9.19 -1.57
N GLY A 38 -2.62 -8.99 -2.09
CA GLY A 38 -1.54 -9.97 -1.98
C GLY A 38 -1.17 -10.30 -0.53
N ASN A 39 -1.04 -9.28 0.33
CA ASN A 39 -0.79 -9.46 1.75
C ASN A 39 -1.92 -10.23 2.45
N ARG A 40 -3.18 -9.92 2.14
CA ARG A 40 -4.34 -10.63 2.70
C ARG A 40 -4.33 -12.11 2.33
N GLU A 41 -3.98 -12.44 1.10
CA GLU A 41 -3.85 -13.82 0.62
C GLU A 41 -2.68 -14.54 1.33
N ALA A 42 -1.52 -13.90 1.42
CA ALA A 42 -0.35 -14.45 2.10
C ALA A 42 -0.60 -14.71 3.60
N LEU A 43 -1.28 -13.80 4.30
CA LEU A 43 -1.69 -14.00 5.69
C LEU A 43 -2.71 -15.12 5.85
N THR A 44 -3.66 -15.24 4.91
CA THR A 44 -4.63 -16.33 4.90
C THR A 44 -3.94 -17.68 4.71
N ALA A 45 -3.00 -17.75 3.77
CA ALA A 45 -2.18 -18.94 3.54
C ALA A 45 -1.33 -19.29 4.77
N SER A 46 -0.70 -18.28 5.40
CA SER A 46 0.10 -18.46 6.62
C SER A 46 -0.75 -19.03 7.76
N ARG A 47 -1.94 -18.46 8.01
CA ARG A 47 -2.88 -18.97 9.04
C ARG A 47 -3.34 -20.40 8.74
N LYS A 48 -3.59 -20.72 7.47
CA LYS A 48 -3.94 -22.09 7.05
C LYS A 48 -2.79 -23.05 7.34
N LYS A 49 -1.56 -22.70 6.92
CA LYS A 49 -0.35 -23.49 7.16
C LYS A 49 -0.14 -23.74 8.66
N ALA A 50 -0.20 -22.69 9.47
CA ALA A 50 -0.05 -22.77 10.92
C ALA A 50 -1.06 -23.72 11.59
N ARG A 51 -2.28 -23.83 11.06
CA ARG A 51 -3.31 -24.77 11.55
C ARG A 51 -3.07 -26.21 11.10
N THR A 52 -2.50 -26.42 9.91
CA THR A 52 -2.35 -27.75 9.30
C THR A 52 -1.02 -28.45 9.58
N THR A 53 -0.01 -27.75 10.11
CA THR A 53 1.33 -28.31 10.34
C THR A 53 1.43 -29.29 11.51
N LYS A 54 0.38 -29.45 12.32
CA LYS A 54 0.30 -30.66 13.14
C LYS A 54 -0.10 -31.82 12.22
N SER A 55 0.89 -32.62 11.80
CA SER A 55 0.63 -34.01 11.45
C SER A 55 -0.25 -34.59 12.56
N SER A 56 -1.41 -35.12 12.20
CA SER A 56 -2.32 -35.80 13.15
C SER A 56 -1.69 -37.03 13.80
N VAL A 57 -0.51 -37.44 13.32
CA VAL A 57 0.30 -38.52 13.87
C VAL A 57 1.60 -37.93 14.41
N PRO A 58 1.79 -37.87 15.75
CA PRO A 58 3.09 -37.59 16.34
C PRO A 58 4.11 -38.61 15.84
N SER A 59 5.29 -38.16 15.42
CA SER A 59 6.41 -39.07 15.19
C SER A 59 6.70 -39.81 16.50
N PRO A 60 6.87 -41.15 16.50
CA PRO A 60 7.24 -41.91 17.70
C PRO A 60 8.47 -41.32 18.40
N PHE A 61 9.39 -40.72 17.64
CA PHE A 61 10.58 -40.05 18.15
C PHE A 61 10.26 -38.76 18.92
N ASP A 62 9.32 -37.93 18.44
CA ASP A 62 8.93 -36.68 19.10
C ASP A 62 8.21 -36.92 20.43
N SER A 63 7.44 -38.01 20.53
CA SER A 63 6.80 -38.45 21.77
C SER A 63 7.82 -38.89 22.81
N ILE A 64 8.85 -39.65 22.38
CA ILE A 64 9.94 -40.12 23.25
C ILE A 64 10.82 -38.95 23.73
N MET A 65 11.15 -38.01 22.85
CA MET A 65 11.96 -36.83 23.21
C MET A 65 11.23 -35.89 24.18
N LYS A 66 9.90 -35.74 24.06
CA LYS A 66 9.08 -34.98 25.01
C LYS A 66 9.06 -35.58 26.42
N GLU A 67 9.20 -36.89 26.56
CA GLU A 67 9.29 -37.54 27.87
C GLU A 67 10.66 -37.31 28.55
N ILE A 68 11.71 -37.13 27.75
CA ILE A 68 13.09 -36.90 28.23
C ILE A 68 13.34 -35.41 28.58
N GLU A 69 12.75 -34.47 27.83
CA GLU A 69 12.87 -33.02 28.08
C GLU A 69 12.12 -32.51 29.33
N GLY A 70 11.42 -33.39 30.07
CA GLY A 70 10.59 -33.03 31.23
C GLY A 70 11.31 -32.48 32.47
N LEU A 71 12.64 -32.34 32.45
CA LEU A 71 13.43 -31.89 33.62
C LEU A 71 13.88 -30.42 33.60
N GLU A 72 13.86 -29.71 32.47
CA GLU A 72 14.31 -28.30 32.44
C GLU A 72 13.16 -27.33 32.13
N SER A 73 12.75 -26.61 33.19
CA SER A 73 12.03 -25.34 33.16
C SER A 73 10.84 -25.25 32.19
N LYS A 74 9.67 -25.74 32.62
CA LYS A 74 8.38 -25.30 32.05
C LYS A 74 8.25 -23.79 32.21
N VAL A 75 8.49 -23.05 31.13
CA VAL A 75 8.08 -21.65 31.01
C VAL A 75 6.56 -21.60 31.20
N LEU A 76 6.10 -21.04 32.32
CA LEU A 76 4.71 -21.13 32.78
C LEU A 76 3.71 -20.39 31.88
N VAL A 77 4.19 -19.46 31.05
CA VAL A 77 3.38 -18.72 30.08
C VAL A 77 4.20 -18.55 28.80
N LYS A 78 3.79 -19.24 27.73
CA LYS A 78 4.32 -19.00 26.38
C LYS A 78 3.38 -18.00 25.71
N GLU A 79 3.86 -16.82 25.34
CA GLU A 79 3.09 -15.90 24.51
C GLU A 79 2.83 -16.55 23.15
N ILE A 80 1.57 -16.88 22.88
CA ILE A 80 1.15 -17.50 21.63
C ILE A 80 0.71 -16.40 20.69
N CYS A 81 1.44 -16.24 19.58
CA CYS A 81 1.03 -15.35 18.49
C CYS A 81 -0.33 -15.80 17.93
N SER A 82 -1.25 -14.85 17.75
CA SER A 82 -2.60 -15.12 17.22
C SER A 82 -2.59 -15.70 15.80
N THR A 83 -1.61 -15.33 14.98
CA THR A 83 -1.48 -15.81 13.60
C THR A 83 -0.68 -17.12 13.51
N CYS A 84 0.39 -17.30 14.29
CA CYS A 84 1.16 -18.55 14.30
C CYS A 84 0.49 -19.67 15.11
N GLY A 85 -0.26 -19.33 16.15
CA GLY A 85 -0.77 -20.30 17.10
C GLY A 85 0.34 -21.21 17.63
N ASN A 86 0.12 -22.52 17.53
CA ASN A 86 1.08 -23.54 17.97
C ASN A 86 2.09 -23.97 16.88
N HIS A 87 2.13 -23.27 15.74
CA HIS A 87 3.10 -23.52 14.69
C HIS A 87 4.52 -23.18 15.17
N ASP A 88 5.52 -23.88 14.64
CA ASP A 88 6.92 -23.59 14.95
C ASP A 88 7.28 -22.18 14.42
N PRO A 89 7.57 -21.20 15.29
CA PRO A 89 7.91 -19.85 14.85
C PRO A 89 9.22 -19.80 14.05
N GLU A 90 10.11 -20.77 14.25
CA GLU A 90 11.42 -20.84 13.60
C GLU A 90 11.41 -21.56 12.25
N GLU A 91 10.28 -22.18 11.87
CA GLU A 91 10.14 -22.86 10.59
C GLU A 91 10.49 -21.89 9.47
N LYS A 92 11.51 -22.24 8.68
CA LYS A 92 12.01 -21.34 7.65
C LYS A 92 11.04 -21.27 6.48
N THR A 93 10.62 -20.06 6.16
CA THR A 93 9.71 -19.75 5.06
C THR A 93 10.39 -18.80 4.08
N TRP A 94 10.16 -19.02 2.79
CA TRP A 94 10.62 -18.13 1.74
C TRP A 94 9.64 -16.98 1.57
N MET A 95 10.16 -15.76 1.51
CA MET A 95 9.40 -14.57 1.15
C MET A 95 10.17 -13.75 0.12
N MET A 96 9.45 -13.08 -0.78
CA MET A 96 10.02 -12.08 -1.66
C MET A 96 10.14 -10.77 -0.89
N PHE A 97 11.28 -10.09 -0.98
CA PHE A 97 11.48 -8.82 -0.29
C PHE A 97 10.79 -7.68 -1.08
N PRO A 98 9.92 -6.85 -0.46
CA PRO A 98 9.26 -5.76 -1.17
C PRO A 98 10.28 -4.80 -1.80
N GLY A 99 10.08 -4.47 -3.08
CA GLY A 99 10.95 -3.53 -3.82
C GLY A 99 12.27 -4.12 -4.33
N ALA A 100 12.49 -5.43 -4.21
CA ALA A 100 13.62 -6.12 -4.79
C ALA A 100 13.22 -7.49 -5.37
N ASP A 101 13.84 -7.90 -6.47
CA ASP A 101 13.65 -9.23 -7.08
C ASP A 101 14.47 -10.30 -6.35
N ILE A 102 14.36 -10.35 -5.02
CA ILE A 102 15.16 -11.22 -4.15
C ILE A 102 14.23 -12.02 -3.24
N PHE A 103 14.46 -13.33 -3.18
CA PHE A 103 13.84 -14.22 -2.21
C PHE A 103 14.75 -14.41 -0.99
N VAL A 104 14.19 -14.22 0.20
CA VAL A 104 14.88 -14.39 1.47
C VAL A 104 14.22 -15.49 2.28
N ARG A 105 15.03 -16.31 2.93
CA ARG A 105 14.58 -17.36 3.83
C ARG A 105 14.58 -16.82 5.27
N VAL A 106 13.40 -16.64 5.85
CA VAL A 106 13.21 -16.07 7.19
C VAL A 106 12.38 -17.01 8.07
N PRO A 107 12.43 -16.87 9.41
CA PRO A 107 11.50 -17.57 10.28
C PRO A 107 10.03 -17.29 9.93
N PHE A 108 9.14 -18.26 10.09
CA PHE A 108 7.71 -18.14 9.83
C PHE A 108 7.08 -17.01 10.66
N HIS A 109 7.51 -16.86 11.91
CA HIS A 109 7.02 -15.76 12.75
C HIS A 109 7.42 -14.39 12.19
N ALA A 110 8.66 -14.26 11.72
CA ALA A 110 9.13 -13.04 11.09
C ALA A 110 8.37 -12.74 9.79
N ALA A 111 8.16 -13.75 8.93
CA ALA A 111 7.47 -13.59 7.65
C ALA A 111 6.06 -12.99 7.82
N HIS A 112 5.18 -13.61 8.61
CA HIS A 112 3.82 -13.09 8.75
C HIS A 112 3.80 -11.74 9.50
N THR A 113 4.71 -11.51 10.45
CA THR A 113 4.79 -10.23 11.18
C THR A 113 5.15 -9.08 10.24
N ILE A 114 6.08 -9.30 9.30
CA ILE A 114 6.43 -8.31 8.28
C ILE A 114 5.20 -8.01 7.41
N ILE A 115 4.50 -9.04 6.96
CA ILE A 115 3.30 -8.89 6.12
C ILE A 115 2.16 -8.19 6.90
N GLU A 116 1.96 -8.48 8.19
CA GLU A 116 0.95 -7.80 9.02
C GLU A 116 1.26 -6.31 9.24
N LYS A 117 2.54 -5.97 9.45
CA LYS A 117 2.97 -4.57 9.54
C LYS A 117 2.77 -3.83 8.22
N ASP A 118 3.15 -4.45 7.11
CA ASP A 118 2.97 -3.88 5.78
C ASP A 118 1.49 -3.71 5.43
N GLN A 119 0.64 -4.68 5.76
CA GLN A 119 -0.81 -4.57 5.66
C GLN A 119 -1.36 -3.34 6.41
N ALA A 120 -0.95 -3.12 7.66
CA ALA A 120 -1.38 -1.97 8.45
C ALA A 120 -0.89 -0.63 7.86
N GLN A 121 0.33 -0.62 7.31
CA GLN A 121 0.89 0.55 6.64
C GLN A 121 0.11 0.88 5.36
N LEU A 122 -0.19 -0.12 4.52
CA LEU A 122 -0.99 0.04 3.31
C LEU A 122 -2.40 0.56 3.60
N ASP A 123 -3.02 0.12 4.70
CA ASP A 123 -4.33 0.60 5.13
C ASP A 123 -4.29 2.08 5.58
N TYR A 124 -3.22 2.47 6.27
CA TYR A 124 -2.97 3.86 6.65
C TYR A 124 -2.74 4.74 5.41
N ASP A 125 -1.85 4.33 4.51
CA ASP A 125 -1.51 5.09 3.32
C ASP A 125 -2.70 5.23 2.37
N SER A 126 -3.52 4.18 2.25
CA SER A 126 -4.77 4.25 1.47
C SER A 126 -5.73 5.30 2.03
N LYS A 127 -5.92 5.35 3.36
CA LYS A 127 -6.76 6.39 3.98
C LYS A 127 -6.17 7.78 3.79
N ARG A 128 -4.85 7.93 3.92
CA ARG A 128 -4.15 9.20 3.70
C ARG A 128 -4.34 9.69 2.27
N LEU A 129 -4.13 8.84 1.27
CA LEU A 129 -4.31 9.16 -0.15
C LEU A 129 -5.76 9.48 -0.50
N GLN A 130 -6.73 8.77 0.08
CA GLN A 130 -8.15 9.11 -0.11
C GLN A 130 -8.50 10.50 0.43
N SER A 131 -7.99 10.85 1.62
CA SER A 131 -8.16 12.19 2.18
C SER A 131 -7.51 13.26 1.30
N PHE A 132 -6.29 12.99 0.82
CA PHE A 132 -5.58 13.87 -0.11
C PHE A 132 -6.38 14.10 -1.40
N VAL A 133 -6.85 13.03 -2.05
CA VAL A 133 -7.66 13.12 -3.28
C VAL A 133 -8.94 13.94 -3.03
N LYS A 134 -9.61 13.75 -1.88
CA LYS A 134 -10.80 14.53 -1.52
C LYS A 134 -10.48 16.02 -1.37
N GLU A 135 -9.43 16.34 -0.61
CA GLU A 135 -8.99 17.73 -0.39
C GLU A 135 -8.65 18.43 -1.71
N LYS A 136 -7.81 17.79 -2.54
CA LYS A 136 -7.41 18.35 -3.83
C LYS A 136 -8.57 18.49 -4.80
N SER A 137 -9.51 17.53 -4.81
CA SER A 137 -10.74 17.62 -5.61
C SER A 137 -11.61 18.81 -5.18
N LEU A 138 -11.72 19.06 -3.87
CA LEU A 138 -12.43 20.23 -3.35
C LEU A 138 -11.72 21.55 -3.72
N LEU A 139 -10.38 21.57 -3.70
CA LEU A 139 -9.61 22.73 -4.13
C LEU A 139 -9.84 23.04 -5.62
N ILE A 140 -9.82 22.04 -6.49
CA ILE A 140 -10.13 22.22 -7.92
C ILE A 140 -11.58 22.71 -8.09
N SER A 141 -12.54 22.14 -7.37
CA SER A 141 -13.94 22.59 -7.43
C SER A 141 -14.07 24.05 -7.00
N ARG A 142 -13.47 24.43 -5.88
CA ARG A 142 -13.49 25.82 -5.38
C ARG A 142 -12.79 26.78 -6.34
N LYS A 143 -11.64 26.39 -6.92
CA LYS A 143 -10.95 27.20 -7.93
C LYS A 143 -11.82 27.38 -9.16
N ARG A 144 -12.53 26.33 -9.60
CA ARG A 144 -13.51 26.40 -10.70
C ARG A 144 -14.69 27.33 -10.38
N ASP A 145 -15.22 27.28 -9.16
CA ASP A 145 -16.38 28.08 -8.74
C ASP A 145 -16.03 29.56 -8.48
N SER A 146 -14.82 29.82 -7.95
CA SER A 146 -14.29 31.17 -7.71
C SER A 146 -13.73 31.82 -8.97
N SER A 147 -13.26 31.02 -9.93
CA SER A 147 -13.02 31.47 -11.29
C SER A 147 -14.37 31.63 -11.98
N SER A 148 -14.89 32.86 -12.03
CA SER A 148 -15.98 33.25 -12.92
C SER A 148 -15.64 33.11 -14.41
N THR A 149 -14.51 32.48 -14.74
CA THR A 149 -14.05 32.22 -16.09
C THR A 149 -14.94 31.17 -16.73
N LYS A 150 -16.08 31.63 -17.24
CA LYS A 150 -16.41 31.38 -18.64
C LYS A 150 -15.19 31.87 -19.43
N ILE A 151 -14.12 31.07 -19.50
CA ILE A 151 -13.01 31.37 -20.41
C ILE A 151 -13.69 31.37 -21.77
N ASP A 152 -13.77 32.55 -22.39
CA ASP A 152 -14.36 32.67 -23.72
C ASP A 152 -13.63 31.65 -24.62
N PRO A 153 -14.35 30.74 -25.29
CA PRO A 153 -13.75 29.84 -26.26
C PRO A 153 -12.87 30.56 -27.30
N GLY A 154 -13.08 31.87 -27.53
CA GLY A 154 -12.16 32.72 -28.30
C GLY A 154 -10.77 32.87 -27.69
N VAL A 155 -10.65 32.98 -26.37
CA VAL A 155 -9.37 33.08 -25.64
C VAL A 155 -8.65 31.73 -25.60
N LEU A 156 -9.38 30.62 -25.42
CA LEU A 156 -8.77 29.29 -25.55
C LEU A 156 -8.26 29.04 -26.97
N ARG A 157 -9.00 29.46 -27.99
CA ARG A 157 -8.58 29.34 -29.39
C ARG A 157 -7.33 30.16 -29.69
N SER A 158 -7.24 31.39 -29.18
CA SER A 158 -6.04 32.22 -29.42
C SER A 158 -4.78 31.68 -28.72
N LEU A 159 -4.92 30.95 -27.62
CA LEU A 159 -3.82 30.25 -26.95
C LEU A 159 -3.32 29.02 -27.73
N VAL A 160 -4.21 28.36 -28.49
CA VAL A 160 -3.90 27.14 -29.26
C VAL A 160 -3.48 27.43 -30.70
N THR A 161 -3.97 28.53 -31.30
CA THR A 161 -3.56 28.92 -32.65
C THR A 161 -2.17 29.55 -32.63
N LEU A 162 -1.16 28.80 -33.07
CA LEU A 162 0.14 29.34 -33.44
C LEU A 162 -0.05 30.33 -34.59
N THR A 163 0.21 31.61 -34.35
CA THR A 163 0.29 32.60 -35.43
C THR A 163 1.66 32.45 -36.10
N ASP A 164 1.77 31.51 -37.03
CA ASP A 164 2.89 31.50 -37.97
C ASP A 164 2.79 32.78 -38.81
N LYS A 165 3.64 33.76 -38.49
CA LYS A 165 3.83 34.91 -39.36
C LYS A 165 4.70 34.45 -40.53
N PRO A 166 4.24 34.54 -41.79
CA PRO A 166 5.11 34.27 -42.93
C PRO A 166 6.29 35.26 -42.90
N LYS A 167 7.50 34.73 -43.16
CA LYS A 167 8.75 35.48 -43.26
C LYS A 167 8.73 36.49 -44.41
#